data_AF-A0A351CKI1-F1
#
_entry.id   AF-A0A351CKI1-F1
#
_cell.length_a   1.000
_cell.length_b   1.000
_cell.length_c   1.000
_cell.angle_alpha   90.00
_cell.angle_beta   90.00
_cell.angle_gamma   90.00
#
_symmetry.space_group_name_H-M   'P 1'
#
loop_
_entity.id
_entity.type
_entity.pdbx_description
1 polymer ?
#
loop_
_entity_poly.entity_id
_entity_poly.type
_entity_poly.pdbx_seq_one_letter_code
_entity_poly.pdbx_strand_id
1 'polypeptide(L)' 'LDEPTAGVSPIVMDEIFSNILDVRNAGMAVLMVEQNAQQALNIADKGFVLVSGRNEHTGTGKELINDREVRKKFLGG' A
#
# COMPACT_ATOMS: atom_id res chain seq x y z
N LEU A 1 7.48 -3.15 7.24
CA LEU A 1 7.35 -4.38 6.44
C LEU A 1 7.87 -4.08 5.06
N ASP A 2 8.86 -4.83 4.59
CA ASP A 2 9.51 -4.60 3.32
C ASP A 2 9.03 -5.67 2.33
N GLU A 3 8.23 -5.24 1.34
CA GLU A 3 7.62 -6.10 0.31
C GLU A 3 6.98 -7.39 0.85
N PRO A 4 6.07 -7.32 1.85
CA PRO A 4 5.56 -8.51 2.53
C PRO A 4 4.79 -9.47 1.61
N THR A 5 4.33 -9.02 0.45
CA THR A 5 3.59 -9.85 -0.51
C THR A 5 4.41 -10.32 -1.72
N ALA A 6 5.73 -10.10 -1.73
CA ALA A 6 6.58 -10.52 -2.84
C ALA A 6 6.65 -12.05 -2.96
N GLY A 7 6.30 -12.57 -4.14
CA GLY A 7 6.46 -14.00 -4.48
C GLY A 7 5.48 -14.96 -3.80
N VAL A 8 4.50 -14.46 -3.06
CA VAL A 8 3.46 -15.29 -2.42
C VAL A 8 2.24 -15.48 -3.33
N SER A 9 1.45 -16.51 -3.06
CA SER A 9 0.19 -16.74 -3.77
C SER A 9 -0.89 -15.72 -3.35
N PRO A 10 -1.94 -15.50 -4.18
CA PRO A 10 -3.01 -14.56 -3.85
C PRO A 10 -3.69 -14.81 -2.50
N ILE A 11 -3.87 -16.09 -2.12
CA ILE A 11 -4.51 -16.45 -0.85
C ILE A 11 -3.64 -16.05 0.35
N VAL A 12 -2.32 -16.28 0.25
CA VAL A 12 -1.37 -15.92 1.32
C VAL A 12 -1.24 -14.40 1.43
N MET A 13 -1.31 -13.69 0.30
CA MET A 13 -1.31 -12.24 0.26
C MET A 13 -2.50 -11.65 1.03
N ASP A 14 -3.71 -12.17 0.83
CA ASP A 14 -4.90 -11.74 1.57
C ASP A 14 -4.75 -11.99 3.09
N GLU A 15 -4.18 -13.14 3.47
CA GLU A 15 -3.89 -13.47 4.88
C GLU A 15 -2.88 -12.50 5.51
N ILE A 16 -1.81 -12.17 4.78
CA ILE A 16 -0.81 -11.18 5.23
C ILE A 16 -1.45 -9.82 5.47
N PHE A 17 -2.31 -9.35 4.57
CA PHE A 17 -3.01 -8.07 4.75
C PHE A 17 -4.00 -8.12 5.92
N SER A 18 -4.71 -9.23 6.13
CA SER A 18 -5.57 -9.41 7.31
C SER A 18 -4.76 -9.28 8.60
N ASN A 19 -3.62 -9.96 8.68
CA ASN A 19 -2.75 -9.91 9.86
C ASN A 19 -2.21 -8.48 10.11
N ILE A 20 -1.90 -7.74 9.05
CA ILE A 20 -1.48 -6.33 9.17
C ILE A 20 -2.60 -5.47 9.75
N LEU A 21 -3.84 -5.68 9.32
CA LEU A 21 -5.00 -4.99 9.86
C LEU A 21 -5.23 -5.32 11.34
N ASP A 22 -5.04 -6.57 11.75
CA ASP A 22 -5.16 -6.98 13.15
C ASP A 22 -4.10 -6.30 14.03
N VAL A 23 -2.85 -6.23 13.56
CA VAL A 23 -1.77 -5.50 14.25
C VAL A 23 -2.11 -4.00 14.39
N ARG A 24 -2.62 -3.38 13.33
CA ARG A 24 -3.09 -1.99 13.36
C ARG A 24 -4.22 -1.81 14.37
N ASN A 25 -5.21 -2.70 14.37
CA ASN A 25 -6.38 -2.65 15.25
C ASN A 25 -6.01 -2.88 16.73
N ALA A 26 -4.89 -3.56 16.99
CA ALA A 26 -4.30 -3.67 18.33
C ALA A 26 -3.60 -2.38 18.80
N GLY A 27 -3.64 -1.30 18.01
CA GLY A 27 -3.07 0.01 18.35
C GLY A 27 -1.61 0.18 17.97
N MET A 28 -1.03 -0.76 17.21
CA MET A 28 0.35 -0.67 16.74
C MET A 28 0.42 0.08 15.40
N ALA A 29 1.37 1.01 15.29
CA ALA A 29 1.65 1.66 14.02
C ALA A 29 2.37 0.69 13.07
N VAL A 30 1.88 0.59 11.83
CA VAL A 30 2.50 -0.21 10.77
C VAL A 30 3.00 0.71 9.68
N LEU A 31 4.29 0.57 9.34
CA LEU A 31 4.87 1.14 8.12
C LEU A 31 5.21 -0.01 7.18
N MET A 32 4.77 0.10 5.93
CA MET A 32 4.96 -0.92 4.91
C MET A 32 5.40 -0.28 3.60
N VAL A 33 6.31 -0.97 2.92
CA VAL A 33 6.77 -0.68 1.56
C VAL A 33 6.25 -1.80 0.68
N GLU A 34 5.65 -1.47 -0.45
CA GLU A 34 5.03 -2.42 -1.37
C GLU A 34 5.25 -2.00 -2.83
N GLN A 35 5.53 -2.98 -3.68
CA GLN A 35 5.53 -2.77 -5.13
C GLN A 35 4.10 -2.85 -5.69
N ASN A 36 3.24 -3.67 -5.08
CA ASN A 36 1.82 -3.70 -5.39
C ASN A 36 1.09 -2.55 -4.66
N ALA A 37 1.28 -1.34 -5.17
CA ALA A 37 0.79 -0.12 -4.54
C ALA A 37 -0.74 -0.10 -4.35
N GLN A 38 -1.51 -0.75 -5.24
CA GLN A 38 -2.98 -0.71 -5.18
C GLN A 38 -3.52 -1.38 -3.92
N GLN A 39 -3.04 -2.57 -3.58
CA GLN A 39 -3.49 -3.31 -2.40
C GLN A 39 -3.02 -2.64 -1.11
N ALA A 40 -1.78 -2.17 -1.08
CA ALA A 40 -1.25 -1.42 0.05
C ALA A 40 -2.09 -0.17 0.34
N LEU A 41 -2.44 0.59 -0.71
CA LEU A 41 -3.26 1.80 -0.56
C LEU A 41 -4.71 1.49 -0.15
N ASN A 42 -5.25 0.29 -0.45
CA ASN A 42 -6.61 -0.07 -0.02
C ASN A 42 -6.75 -0.13 1.51
N ILE A 43 -5.68 -0.49 2.21
CA ILE A 43 -5.68 -0.61 3.67
C ILE A 43 -4.95 0.55 4.38
N ALA A 44 -4.27 1.40 3.63
CA ALA A 44 -3.45 2.47 4.20
C ALA A 44 -4.29 3.67 4.65
N ASP A 45 -4.08 4.09 5.90
CA ASP A 45 -4.56 5.38 6.41
C ASP A 45 -3.90 6.56 5.69
N LYS A 46 -2.61 6.42 5.37
CA LYS A 46 -1.79 7.41 4.66
C LYS A 46 -0.80 6.70 3.76
N GLY A 47 -0.63 7.21 2.54
CA GLY A 47 0.33 6.72 1.57
C GLY A 47 1.31 7.79 1.11
N PHE A 48 2.46 7.33 0.64
CA PHE A 48 3.50 8.13 0.00
C PHE A 48 3.91 7.43 -1.28
N VAL A 49 3.91 8.15 -2.40
CA VAL A 49 4.35 7.61 -3.69
C VAL A 49 5.74 8.17 -3.98
N LEU A 50 6.73 7.27 -3.96
CA LEU A 50 8.12 7.62 -4.22
C LEU A 50 8.45 7.40 -5.70
N VAL A 51 9.01 8.43 -6.34
CA VAL A 51 9.50 8.38 -7.73
C VAL A 51 10.91 8.91 -7.76
N SER A 52 11.85 8.14 -8.32
CA SER A 52 13.25 8.53 -8.43
C SER A 52 13.86 9.02 -7.10
N GLY A 53 13.48 8.38 -5.99
CA GLY A 53 13.96 8.69 -4.64
C GLY A 53 13.33 9.92 -3.99
N ARG A 54 12.27 10.49 -4.56
CA ARG A 54 11.55 11.65 -4.01
C ARG A 54 10.08 11.32 -3.81
N ASN A 55 9.48 11.93 -2.80
CA ASN A 55 8.05 11.86 -2.57
C ASN A 55 7.31 12.81 -3.50
N GLU A 56 6.57 12.26 -4.45
CA GLU A 56 5.79 13.03 -5.43
C GLU A 56 4.33 13.19 -5.00
N HIS A 57 3.74 12.19 -4.34
CA HIS A 57 2.35 12.23 -3.89
C HIS A 57 2.21 11.81 -2.43
N THR A 58 1.34 12.50 -1.70
CA THR A 58 0.96 12.16 -0.33
C THR A 58 -0.52 12.37 -0.15
N GLY A 59 -1.17 11.42 0.51
CA GLY A 59 -2.59 11.48 0.80
C GLY A 59 -3.03 10.27 1.59
N THR A 60 -4.32 10.14 1.81
CA THR A 60 -4.92 8.89 2.27
C THR A 60 -4.83 7.82 1.18
N GLY A 61 -4.95 6.55 1.56
CA GLY A 61 -5.02 5.46 0.59
C GLY A 61 -6.11 5.68 -0.47
N LYS A 62 -7.28 6.15 -0.03
CA LYS A 62 -8.42 6.46 -0.92
C LYS A 62 -8.15 7.61 -1.88
N GLU A 63 -7.52 8.69 -1.43
CA GLU A 63 -7.17 9.82 -2.30
C GLU A 63 -6.17 9.39 -3.37
N LEU A 64 -5.13 8.65 -2.98
CA LEU A 64 -4.09 8.21 -3.91
C LEU A 64 -4.58 7.16 -4.92
N ILE A 65 -5.50 6.26 -4.51
CA ILE A 65 -6.14 5.32 -5.44
C ILE A 65 -6.99 6.05 -6.48
N ASN A 66 -7.60 7.19 -6.13
CA ASN A 66 -8.45 7.95 -7.04
C ASN A 66 -7.69 9.05 -7.80
N ASP A 67 -6.44 9.32 -7.45
CA ASP A 67 -5.59 10.29 -8.16
C ASP A 67 -5.28 9.76 -9.57
N ARG A 68 -5.62 10.57 -10.58
CA ARG A 68 -5.48 10.21 -11.99
C ARG A 68 -4.04 9.95 -12.39
N GLU A 69 -3.09 10.73 -11.88
CA GLU A 69 -1.67 10.59 -12.19
C GLU A 69 -1.08 9.36 -11.51
N VAL A 70 -1.44 9.13 -10.24
CA VAL A 70 -1.01 7.93 -9.48
C VAL A 70 -1.52 6.67 -10.16
N ARG A 71 -2.81 6.63 -10.51
CA ARG A 71 -3.42 5.48 -11.21
C ARG A 71 -2.74 5.15 -12.52
N LYS A 72 -2.54 6.16 -13.35
CA LYS A 72 -1.96 6.01 -14.70
C LYS A 72 -0.51 5.51 -14.63
N LYS A 73 0.26 5.94 -13.62
CA LYS A 73 1.68 5.61 -13.50
C LYS A 73 1.97 4.33 -12.70
N PHE A 74 1.14 4.00 -11.71
CA PHE A 74 1.49 2.99 -10.70
C PHE A 74 0.42 1.92 -10.44
N LEU A 75 -0.85 2.15 -10.81
CA LEU A 75 -1.95 1.24 -10.46
C LEU A 75 -2.60 0.54 -11.67
N GLY A 76 -1.94 0.57 -12.83
CA GLY A 76 -2.37 -0.21 -14.01
C GLY A 76 -3.40 0.44 -14.95
N GLY A 77 -3.77 1.72 -14.74
CA GLY A 77 -4.75 2.45 -15.58
C GLY A 77 -6.20 2.23 -15.19
#